data_AF-A0A920REH5-F1
#
_entry.id   AF-A0A920REH5-F1
#
_cell.length_a   1.000
_cell.length_b   1.000
_cell.length_c   1.000
_cell.angle_alpha   90.00
_cell.angle_beta   90.00
_cell.angle_gamma   90.00
#
_symmetry.space_group_name_H-M   'P 1'
#
loop_
_entity.id
_entity.type
_entity.pdbx_description
1 polymer ?
#
loop_
_entity_poly.entity_id
_entity_poly.type
_entity_poly.pdbx_seq_one_letter_code
_entity_poly.pdbx_strand_id
1 'polypeptide(L)'
;MIFLVGIKSRSDLETIAESLRAPIILGGAPNEMLDRDYLSDLGVRIALQSHKPAMAAIKAAYDTLRALREGQVTDTLNPCSKR
;
A
#
# COMPACT_ATOMS: atom_id res chain seq x y z
N MET A 1 -7.14 -7.67 18.54
CA MET A 1 -6.81 -7.00 17.26
C MET A 1 -7.56 -7.73 16.17
N ILE A 2 -8.26 -7.02 15.28
CA ILE A 2 -9.05 -7.62 14.18
C ILE A 2 -8.50 -7.14 12.84
N PHE A 3 -8.42 -8.05 11.87
CA PHE A 3 -8.03 -7.75 10.50
C PHE A 3 -9.26 -7.71 9.61
N LEU A 4 -9.57 -6.53 9.06
CA LEU A 4 -10.71 -6.31 8.17
C LEU A 4 -10.24 -6.22 6.72
N VAL A 5 -10.82 -7.04 5.84
CA VAL A 5 -10.54 -7.06 4.41
C VAL A 5 -11.82 -6.78 3.62
N GLY A 6 -11.68 -6.10 2.48
CA GLY A 6 -12.81 -5.89 1.56
C GLY A 6 -13.78 -4.77 1.97
N ILE A 7 -13.42 -3.94 2.95
CA ILE A 7 -14.19 -2.73 3.29
C ILE A 7 -14.08 -1.72 2.14
N LYS A 8 -15.22 -1.27 1.63
CA LYS A 8 -15.31 -0.38 0.45
C LYS A 8 -15.90 0.99 0.76
N SER A 9 -16.54 1.17 1.92
CA SER A 9 -17.17 2.42 2.32
C SER A 9 -16.80 2.82 3.74
N ARG A 10 -16.83 4.13 4.01
CA ARG A 10 -16.62 4.68 5.35
C ARG A 10 -17.70 4.23 6.33
N SER A 11 -18.96 4.23 5.88
CA SER A 11 -20.11 3.82 6.69
C SER A 11 -20.01 2.37 7.18
N ASP A 12 -19.53 1.45 6.34
CA ASP A 12 -19.30 0.06 6.76
C ASP A 12 -18.23 -0.02 7.85
N LEU A 13 -17.15 0.75 7.70
CA LEU A 13 -16.06 0.78 8.68
C LEU A 13 -16.54 1.36 10.01
N GLU A 14 -17.29 2.45 9.98
CA GLU A 14 -17.89 3.11 11.16
C GLU A 14 -18.81 2.15 11.91
N THR A 15 -19.73 1.49 11.21
CA THR A 15 -20.67 0.50 11.80
C THR A 15 -19.93 -0.63 12.51
N ILE A 16 -18.86 -1.15 11.89
CA ILE A 16 -18.04 -2.22 12.46
C ILE A 16 -17.23 -1.69 13.66
N ALA A 17 -16.65 -0.49 13.55
CA ALA A 17 -15.85 0.12 14.60
C ALA A 17 -16.67 0.43 15.86
N GLU A 18 -17.92 0.87 15.72
CA GLU A 18 -18.84 1.13 16.86
C GLU A 18 -19.07 -0.13 17.72
N SER A 19 -19.15 -1.28 17.06
CA SER A 19 -19.37 -2.57 17.74
C SER A 19 -18.07 -3.20 18.27
N LEU A 20 -16.91 -2.60 17.98
CA LEU A 20 -15.60 -3.18 18.27
C LEU A 20 -14.80 -2.35 19.29
N ARG A 21 -14.39 -3.02 20.36
CA ARG A 21 -13.45 -2.46 21.35
C ARG A 21 -11.99 -2.81 21.05
N ALA A 22 -11.76 -3.77 20.15
CA ALA A 22 -10.42 -4.24 19.81
C ALA A 22 -9.80 -3.37 18.70
N PRO A 23 -8.47 -3.12 18.72
CA PRO A 23 -7.81 -2.38 17.65
C PRO A 23 -7.95 -3.05 16.27
N ILE A 24 -7.99 -2.25 15.21
CA ILE A 24 -8.25 -2.70 13.83
C ILE A 24 -7.00 -2.58 12.96
N ILE A 25 -6.77 -3.62 12.14
CA ILE A 25 -5.87 -3.59 11.00
C ILE A 25 -6.74 -3.60 9.73
N LEU A 26 -6.55 -2.62 8.86
CA LEU A 26 -7.29 -2.48 7.61
C LEU A 26 -6.47 -3.05 6.45
N GLY A 27 -6.94 -4.16 5.88
CA GLY A 27 -6.30 -4.96 4.84
C GLY A 27 -6.40 -4.38 3.44
N GLY A 28 -6.34 -3.06 3.31
CA GLY A 28 -6.55 -2.33 2.07
C GLY A 28 -7.89 -1.60 2.07
N ALA A 29 -7.86 -0.36 1.60
CA ALA A 29 -9.02 0.49 1.46
C ALA A 29 -8.84 1.43 0.25
N PRO A 30 -9.94 1.94 -0.34
CA PRO A 30 -9.89 3.03 -1.31
C PRO A 30 -9.07 4.21 -0.81
N ASN A 31 -8.32 4.90 -1.69
CA ASN A 31 -7.47 6.03 -1.31
C ASN A 31 -8.24 7.14 -0.58
N GLU A 32 -9.51 7.35 -0.96
CA GLU A 32 -10.42 8.31 -0.31
C GLU A 32 -10.71 7.99 1.17
N MET A 33 -10.41 6.77 1.64
CA MET A 33 -10.57 6.34 3.02
C MET A 33 -9.26 6.37 3.83
N LEU A 34 -8.12 6.66 3.20
CA LEU A 34 -6.80 6.59 3.84
C LEU A 34 -6.41 7.87 4.61
N ASP A 35 -7.41 8.60 5.11
CA ASP A 35 -7.18 9.73 6.01
C ASP A 35 -6.74 9.21 7.39
N ARG A 36 -5.56 9.65 7.85
CA ARG A 36 -4.93 9.10 9.06
C ARG A 36 -5.69 9.43 10.33
N ASP A 37 -6.23 10.64 10.44
CA ASP A 37 -6.88 11.10 11.66
C ASP A 37 -8.23 10.41 11.80
N TYR A 38 -9.02 10.39 10.72
CA TYR A 38 -10.27 9.63 10.62
C TYR A 38 -10.09 8.14 10.97
N LEU A 39 -9.07 7.48 10.40
CA LEU A 39 -8.82 6.07 10.67
C LEU A 39 -8.38 5.83 12.14
N SER A 40 -7.58 6.74 12.70
CA SER A 40 -7.13 6.65 14.09
C SER A 40 -8.31 6.74 15.07
N ASP A 41 -9.25 7.64 14.81
CA ASP A 41 -10.44 7.88 15.62
C ASP A 41 -11.36 6.65 15.65
N LEU A 42 -11.45 5.91 14.55
CA LEU A 42 -12.19 4.63 14.45
C LEU A 42 -11.44 3.41 15.04
N GLY A 43 -10.29 3.62 15.68
CA GLY A 43 -9.53 2.53 16.29
C GLY A 43 -8.64 1.73 15.33
N VAL A 44 -8.46 2.20 14.09
CA VAL A 44 -7.49 1.61 13.15
C VAL A 44 -6.08 1.97 13.61
N ARG A 45 -5.19 0.98 13.66
CA ARG A 45 -3.78 1.15 14.04
C ARG A 45 -2.81 0.85 12.92
N ILE A 46 -3.24 0.08 11.93
CA ILE A 46 -2.46 -0.26 10.74
C ILE A 46 -3.39 -0.23 9.54
N ALA A 47 -3.03 0.52 8.50
CA ALA A 47 -3.71 0.51 7.21
C ALA A 47 -2.73 0.08 6.11
N LEU A 48 -3.00 -1.06 5.47
CA LEU A 48 -2.09 -1.63 4.47
C LEU A 48 -2.18 -0.87 3.14
N GLN A 49 -1.04 -0.40 2.65
CA GLN A 49 -0.89 0.32 1.36
C GLN A 49 -0.69 -0.62 0.16
N SER A 50 -1.26 -1.83 0.25
CA SER A 50 -1.08 -2.92 -0.73
C SER A 50 0.39 -3.33 -0.93
N HIS A 51 0.69 -4.09 -1.98
CA HIS A 51 2.03 -4.60 -2.31
C HIS A 51 2.81 -3.69 -3.28
N LYS A 52 2.42 -2.41 -3.41
CA LYS A 52 3.01 -1.49 -4.40
C LYS A 52 4.53 -1.36 -4.30
N PRO A 53 5.17 -1.30 -3.11
CA PRO A 53 6.63 -1.22 -3.02
C PRO A 53 7.33 -2.44 -3.63
N ALA A 54 6.81 -3.65 -3.41
CA ALA A 54 7.36 -4.87 -4.00
C ALA A 54 7.21 -4.85 -5.53
N MET A 55 6.05 -4.43 -6.03
CA MET A 55 5.82 -4.30 -7.47
C MET A 55 6.74 -3.25 -8.12
N ALA A 56 7.02 -2.15 -7.43
CA ALA A 56 7.96 -1.14 -7.90
C ALA A 56 9.39 -1.69 -8.01
N ALA A 57 9.82 -2.49 -7.03
CA ALA A 57 11.12 -3.16 -7.06
C ALA A 57 11.22 -4.17 -8.23
N ILE A 58 10.18 -4.98 -8.43
CA ILE A 58 10.11 -5.93 -9.55
C ILE A 58 10.17 -5.20 -10.89
N LYS A 59 9.44 -4.08 -11.03
CA LYS A 59 9.47 -3.26 -12.24
C LYS A 59 10.87 -2.70 -12.50
N ALA A 60 11.54 -2.17 -11.48
CA ALA A 60 12.90 -1.64 -11.63
C ALA A 60 13.89 -2.72 -12.09
N ALA A 61 13.80 -3.93 -11.52
CA ALA A 61 14.61 -5.07 -11.95
C ALA A 61 14.32 -5.46 -13.40
N TYR A 62 13.04 -5.55 -13.77
CA TYR A 62 12.62 -5.85 -15.13
C TYR A 62 13.13 -4.81 -16.14
N ASP A 63 12.94 -3.52 -15.87
CA ASP A 63 13.36 -2.44 -16.76
C ASP A 63 14.88 -2.47 -16.99
N THR A 64 15.65 -2.75 -15.94
CA THR A 64 17.12 -2.88 -16.01
C THR A 64 17.54 -4.05 -16.90
N LEU A 65 16.96 -5.23 -16.70
CA LEU A 65 17.27 -6.42 -17.48
C LEU A 65 16.82 -6.29 -18.94
N ARG A 66 15.69 -5.61 -19.17
CA ARG A 66 15.19 -5.31 -20.50
C ARG A 66 16.13 -4.38 -21.27
N ALA A 67 16.59 -3.31 -20.65
CA ALA A 67 17.55 -2.37 -21.25
C ALA A 67 18.86 -3.06 -21.67
N LEU A 68 19.41 -3.93 -20.82
CA LEU A 68 20.59 -4.74 -21.15
C LEU A 68 20.33 -5.65 -22.36
N ARG A 69 19.16 -6.30 -22.41
CA ARG A 69 18.76 -7.16 -23.53
C ARG A 69 18.61 -6.37 -24.83
N GLU A 70 18.15 -5.12 -24.76
CA GLU A 70 18.00 -4.22 -25.91
C GLU A 70 19.33 -3.56 -26.35
N GLY A 71 20.46 -3.90 -25.69
CA GLY A 71 21.80 -3.48 -26.10
C GLY A 71 22.31 -2.22 -25.41
N GLN A 72 21.64 -1.74 -24.36
CA GLN A 72 22.11 -0.61 -23.58
C GLN A 72 23.37 -0.96 -22.78
N VAL A 73 24.36 -0.07 -22.78
CA VAL A 73 25.63 -0.26 -22.06
C VAL A 73 25.42 -0.09 -20.56
N THR A 74 26.03 -0.97 -19.76
CA THR A 74 25.88 -1.05 -18.30
C THR A 74 26.08 0.28 -17.59
N ASP A 75 27.06 1.08 -18.01
CA ASP A 75 27.40 2.37 -17.38
C ASP A 75 26.32 3.45 -17.55
N THR A 76 25.39 3.26 -18.49
CA THR A 76 24.27 4.18 -18.72
C THR A 76 23.01 3.80 -17.94
N LEU A 77 23.02 2.65 -17.26
CA LEU A 77 21.90 2.20 -16.42
C LEU A 77 21.95 2.92 -15.08
N ASN A 78 20.84 3.52 -14.68
CA ASN A 78 20.77 4.26 -13.43
C ASN A 78 20.39 3.29 -12.29
N PRO A 79 21.30 2.99 -11.33
CA PRO A 79 21.04 1.97 -10.30
C PRO A 79 20.03 2.42 -9.23
N CYS A 80 19.76 3.72 -9.14
CA CYS A 80 18.72 4.31 -8.31
C CYS A 80 18.33 5.67 -8.89
N SER A 81 17.03 5.91 -9.03
CA SER A 81 16.51 7.28 -9.16
C SER A 81 17.02 8.08 -7.96
N LYS A 82 17.95 9.03 -8.21
CA LYS A 82 18.45 9.93 -7.17
C LYS A 82 17.25 10.68 -6.59
N ARG A 83 16.97 10.47 -5.31
CA ARG A 83 16.01 11.28 -4.56
C ARG A 83 16.63 12.63 -4.22
#